data_AF-A0A075MTD4-F1
#
_entry.id   AF-A0A075MTD4-F1
#
_cell.length_a   1.000
_cell.length_b   1.000
_cell.length_c   1.000
_cell.angle_alpha   90.00
_cell.angle_beta   90.00
_cell.angle_gamma   90.00
#
_symmetry.space_group_name_H-M   'P 1'
#
loop_
_entity.id
_entity.type
_entity.pdbx_description
1 polymer ?
#
loop_
_entity_poly.entity_id
_entity_poly.type
_entity_poly.pdbx_seq_one_letter_code
_entity_poly.pdbx_strand_id
1 'polypeptide(L)' 'MEEDQVSCPYCGSAFKDKEQLSKHIDRIHHGSGLLEGDTTKW' A
#
# COMPACT_ATOMS: atom_id res chain seq x y z
N MET A 1 9.00 -3.92 21.57
CA MET A 1 8.81 -2.78 20.67
C MET A 1 8.26 -3.39 19.40
N GLU A 2 6.98 -3.23 19.14
CA GLU A 2 6.38 -3.79 17.92
C GLU A 2 6.61 -2.77 16.82
N GLU A 3 7.55 -3.07 15.94
CA GLU A 3 7.81 -2.27 14.75
C GLU A 3 6.72 -2.63 13.74
N ASP A 4 5.70 -1.79 13.60
CA ASP A 4 4.63 -1.97 12.61
C ASP A 4 5.22 -1.81 11.20
N GLN A 5 5.76 -2.90 10.68
CA GLN A 5 6.30 -2.96 9.33
C GLN A 5 5.17 -3.29 8.36
N VAL A 6 4.96 -2.40 7.38
CA VAL A 6 3.87 -2.53 6.43
C VAL A 6 4.33 -3.41 5.28
N SER A 7 3.65 -4.53 5.07
CA SER A 7 3.99 -5.50 4.04
C SER A 7 3.15 -5.30 2.78
N CYS A 8 3.75 -5.43 1.60
CA CYS A 8 3.03 -5.34 0.35
C CYS A 8 2.20 -6.61 0.11
N PRO A 9 0.88 -6.51 -0.10
CA PRO A 9 0.03 -7.67 -0.33
C PRO A 9 0.24 -8.32 -1.71
N TYR A 10 0.84 -7.59 -2.65
CA TYR A 10 1.05 -8.08 -4.02
C TYR A 10 2.33 -8.91 -4.18
N CYS A 11 3.38 -8.60 -3.41
CA CYS A 11 4.69 -9.25 -3.55
C CYS A 11 5.35 -9.65 -2.22
N GLY A 12 4.74 -9.33 -1.07
CA GLY A 12 5.28 -9.66 0.25
C GLY A 12 6.46 -8.80 0.71
N SER A 13 6.76 -7.68 0.03
CA SER A 13 7.87 -6.79 0.41
C SER A 13 7.55 -6.05 1.71
N ALA A 14 8.44 -6.10 2.70
CA ALA A 14 8.27 -5.39 3.97
C ALA A 14 8.84 -3.96 3.88
N PHE A 15 8.07 -2.99 4.35
CA PHE A 15 8.42 -1.57 4.35
C PHE A 15 8.30 -0.98 5.76
N LYS A 16 9.05 0.09 6.01
CA LYS A 16 8.97 0.82 7.28
C LYS A 16 7.69 1.61 7.46
N ASP A 17 7.10 2.08 6.35
CA ASP A 17 5.98 3.01 6.39
C ASP A 17 5.05 2.83 5.18
N LYS A 18 3.78 3.21 5.35
CA LYS A 18 2.80 3.22 4.26
C LYS A 18 3.21 4.11 3.08
N GLU A 19 3.99 5.18 3.27
CA GLU A 19 4.45 6.02 2.15
C GLU A 19 5.39 5.25 1.22
N GLN A 20 6.32 4.47 1.78
CA GLN A 20 7.24 3.63 1.01
C GLN A 20 6.48 2.52 0.31
N LEU A 21 5.52 1.90 1.00
CA LEU A 21 4.64 0.92 0.39
C LEU A 21 3.80 1.53 -0.75
N SER A 22 3.25 2.73 -0.55
CA SER A 22 2.44 3.44 -1.54
C SER A 22 3.27 3.75 -2.79
N LYS A 23 4.48 4.32 -2.66
CA LYS A 23 5.40 4.53 -3.78
C LYS A 23 5.84 3.23 -4.44
N HIS A 24 6.02 2.16 -3.66
CA HIS A 24 6.33 0.85 -4.19
C HIS A 24 5.17 0.32 -5.03
N ILE A 25 3.94 0.37 -4.53
CA ILE A 25 2.75 0.00 -5.29
C ILE A 25 2.65 0.92 -6.51
N ASP A 26 2.86 2.24 -6.37
CA ASP A 26 2.82 3.24 -7.46
C ASP A 26 3.81 2.96 -8.63
N ARG A 27 4.94 2.34 -8.31
CA ARG A 27 5.99 2.09 -9.29
C ARG A 27 6.02 0.65 -9.79
N ILE A 28 5.62 -0.30 -8.97
CA ILE A 28 5.69 -1.75 -9.26
C ILE A 28 4.31 -2.30 -9.64
N HIS A 29 3.24 -1.82 -9.02
CA HIS A 29 1.88 -2.37 -9.10
C HIS A 29 0.80 -1.41 -9.65
N HIS A 30 1.07 -0.12 -9.77
CA HIS A 30 0.13 0.96 -10.16
C HIS A 30 -0.11 1.07 -11.66
N GLY A 31 0.35 0.06 -12.41
CA GLY A 31 -0.41 -0.37 -13.58
C GLY A 31 -1.87 -0.75 -13.27
N SER A 32 -2.24 -0.95 -11.99
CA SER A 32 -3.62 -1.18 -11.55
C SER A 32 -4.17 0.05 -10.83
N GLY A 33 -4.42 1.12 -11.58
CA GLY A 33 -5.27 2.21 -11.12
C GLY A 33 -6.68 1.69 -10.79
N LEU A 34 -7.31 2.36 -9.82
CA LEU A 34 -8.74 2.34 -9.54
C LEU A 34 -9.30 1.06 -8.90
N LEU A 35 -9.34 1.02 -7.55
CA LEU A 35 -10.32 0.35 -6.68
C LEU A 35 -9.64 0.13 -5.30
N GLU A 36 -10.14 0.47 -4.11
CA GLU A 36 -11.46 0.88 -3.62
C GLU A 36 -11.22 1.75 -2.40
N GLY A 37 -12.03 2.79 -2.25
CA GLY A 37 -11.99 3.69 -1.10
C GLY A 37 -13.37 4.31 -0.91
N ASP A 38 -14.42 3.51 -1.03
CA ASP A 38 -15.78 3.87 -0.64
C ASP A 38 -15.87 4.04 0.87
N THR A 39 -15.52 5.22 1.37
CA THR A 39 -16.06 5.73 2.64
C THR A 39 -16.15 7.25 2.58
N THR A 40 -17.28 7.80 2.12
CA THR A 40 -18.03 8.91 2.79
C THR A 40 -19.30 9.24 1.99
N LYS A 41 -20.43 8.70 2.47
CA LYS A 41 -21.72 9.37 2.74
C LYS A 41 -22.19 10.50 1.80
N TRP A 42 -23.32 10.28 1.11
CA TRP A 42 -24.53 11.13 1.09
C TRP A 42 -25.72 10.34 0.51
#